data_AF-A0A0E0N4L1-F1
#
_entry.id   AF-A0A0E0N4L1-F1
#
_cell.length_a   1.000
_cell.length_b   1.000
_cell.length_c   1.000
_cell.angle_alpha   90.00
_cell.angle_beta   90.00
_cell.angle_gamma   90.00
#
_symmetry.space_group_name_H-M   'P 1'
#
loop_
_entity.id
_entity.type
_entity.pdbx_description
1 polymer ?
#
loop_
_entity_poly.entity_id
_entity_poly.type
_entity_poly.pdbx_seq_one_letter_code
_entity_poly.pdbx_strand_id
1 'polypeptide(L)'
;MGVFDRLPPMDRLRSEKMCFVQLIIPAESARLAVTYLGELGLLQFKDLNEDKSPFQRIFVNQVKRCSEMSRKLRFFNDQINKAGVKSSVRPAMQPDIDLEELEAKLREHENDLLEMNTNSEKLLQTYNELLEFKMVLSKAGGILASSHNHAAPAERELDEHIYDKEMDDGNAYLLEQGVHLGASENSGVKFVSGIILKSKAMAFERMLFRATRGNMFFNQAPAGEPVTDPISGEEVEKTVFVVFFSGDQAKAKILKICGSFGASCYPVPEEMVKQRQIFREVSGRLADLEATLDAGIQHRNKALESVGSQLWRWTIMVKKEKAVYDTLNMLNFDVTKKCLVGEGWCPIFAKSQIKDVLQRATLHSNSQVGIIFHEMDTIDSPPTYFQTDKFTNAFQEIVDAYGIARYEEANPAVYSVITFPFLFAVMFGDWGHGICLLLGACVLILREKKLSSQRMNVERKPAVMHILLGSLKSVIPILLEWTQVGVEVDLSYPF
;
A
#
# COMPACT_ATOMS: atom_id res chain seq x y z
N MET A 1 27.49 19.39 -53.75
CA MET A 1 26.30 20.08 -53.21
C MET A 1 25.38 19.05 -52.52
N GLY A 2 25.90 18.28 -51.56
CA GLY A 2 25.17 17.13 -50.99
C GLY A 2 25.63 16.69 -49.59
N VAL A 3 26.32 17.59 -48.87
CA VAL A 3 26.69 17.39 -47.46
C VAL A 3 25.71 18.13 -46.53
N PHE A 4 25.04 19.18 -47.02
CA PHE A 4 24.03 19.93 -46.27
C PHE A 4 22.67 19.22 -46.19
N ASP A 5 22.34 18.30 -47.11
CA ASP A 5 21.09 17.51 -47.07
C ASP A 5 21.10 16.34 -46.06
N ARG A 6 22.23 16.11 -45.38
CA ARG A 6 22.35 15.10 -44.31
C ARG A 6 22.42 15.70 -42.90
N LEU A 7 22.34 17.02 -42.79
CA LEU A 7 22.16 17.65 -41.49
C LEU A 7 20.68 17.46 -41.08
N PRO A 8 20.37 17.01 -39.85
CA PRO A 8 19.00 17.07 -39.37
C PRO A 8 18.51 18.52 -39.53
N PRO A 9 17.30 18.75 -40.03
CA PRO A 9 16.78 20.10 -40.21
C PRO A 9 16.95 20.85 -38.88
N MET A 10 17.70 21.96 -38.90
CA MET A 10 17.82 22.85 -37.75
C MET A 10 16.49 23.60 -37.54
N ASP A 11 15.43 22.88 -37.18
CA ASP A 11 14.11 23.45 -36.97
C ASP A 11 13.66 23.31 -35.51
N ARG A 12 14.61 23.31 -34.56
CA ARG A 12 14.28 23.40 -33.11
C ARG A 12 13.64 24.73 -32.72
N LEU A 13 13.66 25.71 -33.63
CA LEU A 13 13.05 27.02 -33.47
C LEU A 13 11.52 26.97 -33.55
N ARG A 14 10.93 25.94 -34.15
CA ARG A 14 9.48 25.82 -34.33
C ARG A 14 9.02 24.42 -33.97
N SER A 15 7.70 24.25 -33.88
CA SER A 15 7.12 22.93 -33.63
C SER A 15 7.25 22.05 -34.86
N GLU A 16 7.34 20.74 -34.63
CA GLU A 16 7.33 19.75 -35.71
C GLU A 16 6.02 19.79 -36.48
N LYS A 17 6.12 19.54 -37.80
CA LYS A 17 4.95 19.49 -38.65
C LYS A 17 4.10 18.24 -38.36
N MET A 18 2.80 18.46 -38.19
CA MET A 18 1.83 17.42 -37.84
C MET A 18 0.98 16.98 -39.04
N CYS A 19 0.56 15.72 -39.00
CA CYS A 19 -0.43 15.10 -39.86
C CYS A 19 -1.65 14.69 -39.05
N PHE A 20 -2.84 14.95 -39.57
CA PHE A 20 -4.06 14.34 -39.06
C PHE A 20 -4.32 13.03 -39.81
N VAL A 21 -4.54 11.96 -39.05
CA VAL A 21 -4.66 10.61 -39.61
C VAL A 21 -5.85 9.88 -39.05
N GLN A 22 -6.44 9.06 -39.91
CA GLN A 22 -7.49 8.12 -39.58
C GLN A 22 -6.94 6.69 -39.73
N LEU A 23 -7.14 5.89 -38.70
CA LEU A 23 -6.79 4.48 -38.63
C LEU A 23 -8.06 3.65 -38.64
N ILE A 24 -8.14 2.69 -39.56
CA ILE A 24 -9.21 1.68 -39.57
C ILE A 24 -8.57 0.35 -39.18
N ILE A 25 -8.88 -0.09 -37.98
CA ILE A 25 -8.23 -1.22 -37.30
C ILE A 25 -9.27 -2.34 -37.13
N PRO A 26 -9.04 -3.54 -37.69
CA PRO A 26 -9.89 -4.70 -37.41
C PRO A 26 -9.94 -5.02 -35.91
N ALA A 27 -11.10 -5.44 -35.39
CA ALA A 27 -11.29 -5.68 -33.95
C ALA A 27 -10.30 -6.70 -33.36
N GLU A 28 -9.90 -7.71 -34.14
CA GLU A 28 -8.96 -8.76 -33.72
C GLU A 28 -7.53 -8.23 -33.50
N SER A 29 -7.09 -7.27 -34.33
CA SER A 29 -5.75 -6.70 -34.25
C SER A 29 -5.68 -5.44 -33.38
N ALA A 30 -6.82 -4.91 -32.94
CA ALA A 30 -6.92 -3.63 -32.23
C ALA A 30 -6.10 -3.56 -30.94
N ARG A 31 -6.16 -4.59 -30.09
CA ARG A 31 -5.38 -4.63 -28.84
C ARG A 31 -3.88 -4.56 -29.11
N LEU A 32 -3.38 -5.37 -30.06
CA LEU A 32 -1.95 -5.43 -30.39
C LEU A 32 -1.49 -4.16 -31.11
N ALA A 33 -2.31 -3.64 -32.03
CA ALA A 33 -2.01 -2.40 -32.75
C ALA A 33 -1.83 -1.24 -31.79
N VAL A 34 -2.80 -1.03 -30.88
CA VAL A 34 -2.72 0.01 -29.85
C VAL A 34 -1.54 -0.22 -28.91
N THR A 35 -1.23 -1.48 -28.57
CA THR A 35 -0.06 -1.80 -27.75
C THR A 35 1.24 -1.35 -28.42
N TYR A 36 1.45 -1.66 -29.69
CA TYR A 36 2.68 -1.27 -30.40
C TYR A 36 2.71 0.23 -30.72
N LEU A 37 1.57 0.85 -31.01
CA LEU A 37 1.47 2.30 -31.14
C LEU A 37 1.83 3.00 -29.83
N GLY A 38 1.40 2.45 -28.69
CA GLY A 38 1.75 2.95 -27.37
C GLY A 38 3.24 2.80 -27.03
N GLU A 39 3.89 1.73 -27.49
CA GLU A 39 5.34 1.57 -27.37
C GLU A 39 6.14 2.56 -28.24
N LEU A 40 5.59 2.91 -29.41
CA LEU A 40 6.18 3.95 -30.27
C LEU A 40 6.01 5.34 -29.66
N GLY A 41 4.82 5.65 -29.12
CA GLY A 41 4.54 6.91 -28.41
C GLY A 41 4.51 8.16 -29.28
N LEU A 42 4.26 8.02 -30.60
CA LEU A 42 4.29 9.13 -31.59
C LEU A 42 2.91 9.45 -32.21
N LEU A 43 1.83 8.94 -31.64
CA LEU A 43 0.45 9.17 -32.09
C LEU A 43 -0.42 9.62 -30.93
N GLN A 44 -1.07 10.78 -31.08
CA GLN A 44 -2.04 11.29 -30.13
C GLN A 44 -3.45 11.05 -30.65
N PHE A 45 -4.23 10.19 -30.00
CA PHE A 45 -5.62 9.95 -30.36
C PHE A 45 -6.52 11.13 -29.97
N LYS A 46 -7.48 11.44 -30.84
CA LYS A 46 -8.64 12.30 -30.57
C LYS A 46 -9.75 11.41 -29.99
N ASP A 47 -10.41 11.85 -28.92
CA ASP A 47 -11.54 11.11 -28.38
C ASP A 47 -12.75 11.30 -29.31
N LEU A 48 -13.18 10.21 -29.96
CA LEU A 48 -14.33 10.22 -30.86
C LEU A 48 -15.65 9.96 -30.12
N ASN A 49 -15.60 9.69 -28.81
CA ASN A 49 -16.74 9.37 -27.96
C ASN A 49 -16.84 10.33 -26.74
N GLU A 50 -16.50 11.60 -26.92
CA GLU A 50 -16.59 12.62 -25.85
C GLU A 50 -18.03 12.82 -25.35
N ASP A 51 -19.01 12.61 -26.23
CA ASP A 51 -20.45 12.71 -25.95
C ASP A 51 -20.97 11.54 -25.08
N LYS A 52 -20.25 10.43 -25.02
CA LYS A 52 -20.65 9.23 -24.29
C LYS A 52 -20.03 9.19 -22.90
N SER A 53 -20.87 8.89 -21.92
CA SER A 53 -20.42 8.61 -20.55
C SER A 53 -19.43 7.43 -20.55
N PRO A 54 -18.40 7.43 -19.68
CA PRO A 54 -17.45 6.33 -19.58
C PRO A 54 -18.12 4.96 -19.47
N PHE A 55 -19.27 4.83 -18.80
CA PHE A 55 -20.00 3.57 -18.62
C PHE A 55 -20.69 3.04 -19.88
N GLN A 56 -20.91 3.89 -20.88
CA GLN A 56 -21.56 3.53 -22.15
C GLN A 56 -20.55 3.12 -23.23
N ARG A 57 -19.25 3.23 -22.95
CA ARG A 57 -18.18 2.84 -23.87
C ARG A 57 -18.07 1.30 -23.95
N ILE A 58 -17.48 0.82 -25.03
CA ILE A 58 -17.52 -0.61 -25.38
C ILE A 58 -16.62 -1.46 -24.49
N PHE A 59 -15.44 -0.95 -24.12
CA PHE A 59 -14.44 -1.70 -23.35
C PHE A 59 -14.50 -1.45 -21.83
N VAL A 60 -15.65 -1.02 -21.31
CA VAL A 60 -15.82 -0.69 -19.88
C VAL A 60 -15.58 -1.90 -18.99
N ASN A 61 -16.05 -3.08 -19.39
CA ASN A 61 -15.88 -4.30 -18.60
C ASN A 61 -14.39 -4.68 -18.49
N GLN A 62 -13.62 -4.49 -19.55
CA GLN A 62 -12.18 -4.76 -19.60
C GLN A 62 -11.41 -3.76 -18.74
N VAL A 63 -11.77 -2.47 -18.77
CA VAL A 63 -11.20 -1.45 -17.88
C VAL A 63 -11.53 -1.76 -16.42
N LYS A 64 -12.79 -2.13 -16.12
CA LYS A 64 -13.21 -2.53 -14.77
C LYS A 64 -12.43 -3.74 -14.27
N ARG A 65 -12.26 -4.75 -15.12
CA ARG A 65 -11.44 -5.94 -14.85
C ARG A 65 -9.99 -5.57 -14.49
N CYS A 66 -9.36 -4.68 -15.27
CA CYS A 66 -8.01 -4.19 -14.97
C CYS A 66 -7.95 -3.35 -13.69
N SER A 67 -9.01 -2.59 -13.39
CA SER A 67 -9.13 -1.82 -12.15
C SER A 67 -9.24 -2.72 -10.92
N GLU A 68 -10.01 -3.81 -11.00
CA GLU A 68 -10.09 -4.81 -9.93
C GLU A 68 -8.73 -5.51 -9.72
N MET A 69 -8.04 -5.93 -10.79
CA MET A 69 -6.67 -6.46 -10.67
C MET A 69 -5.72 -5.44 -10.02
N SER A 70 -5.83 -4.17 -10.39
CA SER A 70 -5.05 -3.09 -9.77
C SER A 70 -5.38 -2.92 -8.28
N ARG A 71 -6.63 -3.11 -7.86
CA ARG A 71 -7.04 -3.09 -6.44
C ARG A 71 -6.39 -4.24 -5.67
N LYS A 72 -6.41 -5.46 -6.21
CA LYS A 72 -5.76 -6.64 -5.60
C LYS A 72 -4.26 -6.43 -5.42
N LEU A 73 -3.59 -5.89 -6.44
CA LEU A 73 -2.17 -5.56 -6.39
C LEU A 73 -1.84 -4.50 -5.32
N ARG A 74 -2.70 -3.49 -5.13
CA ARG A 74 -2.57 -2.53 -4.03
C ARG A 74 -2.73 -3.20 -2.67
N PHE A 75 -3.73 -4.07 -2.52
CA PHE A 75 -3.93 -4.86 -1.30
C PHE A 75 -2.67 -5.67 -0.96
N PHE A 76 -2.07 -6.38 -1.93
CA PHE A 76 -0.81 -7.12 -1.69
C PHE A 76 0.34 -6.20 -1.28
N ASN A 77 0.50 -5.05 -1.95
CA ASN A 77 1.51 -4.08 -1.58
C ASN A 77 1.34 -3.60 -0.13
N ASP A 78 0.10 -3.32 0.29
CA ASP A 78 -0.20 -2.88 1.65
C ASP A 78 0.07 -3.99 2.68
N GLN A 79 -0.26 -5.24 2.37
CA GLN A 79 0.06 -6.40 3.23
C GLN A 79 1.57 -6.62 3.37
N ILE A 80 2.32 -6.52 2.28
CA ILE A 80 3.79 -6.64 2.29
C ILE A 80 4.41 -5.53 3.15
N ASN A 81 3.93 -4.29 3.00
CA ASN A 81 4.40 -3.16 3.78
C ASN A 81 4.09 -3.32 5.27
N LYS A 82 2.88 -3.78 5.62
CA LYS A 82 2.49 -4.09 7.01
C LYS A 82 3.35 -5.20 7.62
N ALA A 83 3.70 -6.22 6.85
CA ALA A 83 4.54 -7.32 7.30
C ALA A 83 6.05 -7.00 7.33
N GLY A 84 6.48 -5.86 6.77
CA GLY A 84 7.89 -5.47 6.72
C GLY A 84 8.76 -6.39 5.85
N VAL A 85 8.16 -7.20 4.98
CA VAL A 85 8.86 -8.18 4.16
C VAL A 85 9.61 -7.46 3.04
N LYS A 86 10.94 -7.58 3.02
CA LYS A 86 11.78 -7.00 1.97
C LYS A 86 11.63 -7.84 0.70
N SER A 87 10.74 -7.41 -0.19
CA SER A 87 10.65 -8.02 -1.52
C SER A 87 11.96 -7.80 -2.29
N SER A 88 12.56 -8.90 -2.75
CA SER A 88 13.64 -8.87 -3.73
C SER A 88 13.06 -8.42 -5.07
N VAL A 89 13.36 -7.18 -5.46
CA VAL A 89 13.07 -6.65 -6.80
C VAL A 89 14.03 -7.29 -7.81
N ARG A 90 13.92 -8.60 -8.01
CA ARG A 90 14.56 -9.26 -9.15
C ARG A 90 13.45 -9.61 -10.13
N PRO A 91 13.40 -8.97 -11.31
CA PRO A 91 12.53 -9.43 -12.37
C PRO A 91 13.03 -10.81 -12.80
N ALA A 92 12.45 -11.87 -12.24
CA ALA A 92 12.65 -13.21 -12.75
C ALA A 92 12.18 -13.23 -14.20
N MET A 93 13.02 -13.74 -15.09
CA MET A 93 12.74 -13.91 -16.51
C MET A 93 11.76 -15.08 -16.65
N GLN A 94 10.50 -14.82 -16.30
CA GLN A 94 9.40 -15.76 -16.46
C GLN A 94 8.69 -15.50 -17.80
N PRO A 95 8.05 -16.51 -18.40
CA PRO A 95 7.31 -16.38 -19.66
C PRO A 95 6.22 -15.29 -19.55
N ASP A 96 5.77 -14.78 -20.70
CA ASP A 96 4.63 -13.86 -20.72
C ASP A 96 3.39 -14.60 -20.23
N ILE A 97 2.76 -14.05 -19.19
CA ILE A 97 1.55 -14.62 -18.57
C ILE A 97 0.37 -13.92 -19.24
N ASP A 98 -0.60 -14.69 -19.71
CA ASP A 98 -1.83 -14.12 -20.25
C ASP A 98 -2.63 -13.41 -19.16
N LEU A 99 -3.36 -12.35 -19.53
CA LEU A 99 -4.11 -11.53 -18.57
C LEU A 99 -5.14 -12.34 -17.78
N GLU A 100 -5.71 -13.39 -18.40
CA GLU A 100 -6.64 -14.32 -17.76
C GLU A 100 -5.99 -15.19 -16.69
N GLU A 101 -4.81 -15.74 -16.99
CA GLU A 101 -4.05 -16.52 -16.02
C GLU A 101 -3.59 -15.63 -14.85
N LEU A 102 -3.17 -14.39 -15.16
CA LEU A 102 -2.82 -13.41 -14.12
C LEU A 102 -4.02 -13.10 -13.22
N GLU A 103 -5.21 -12.87 -13.77
CA GLU A 103 -6.40 -12.62 -12.97
C GLU A 103 -6.72 -13.80 -12.04
N ALA A 104 -6.65 -15.03 -12.55
CA ALA A 104 -6.88 -16.23 -11.76
C ALA A 104 -5.89 -16.33 -10.60
N LYS A 105 -4.59 -16.16 -10.86
CA LYS A 105 -3.53 -16.14 -9.84
C LYS A 105 -3.73 -15.05 -8.79
N LEU A 106 -4.06 -13.82 -9.21
CA LEU A 106 -4.32 -12.72 -8.28
C LEU A 106 -5.55 -12.99 -7.41
N ARG A 107 -6.56 -13.68 -7.93
CA ARG A 107 -7.76 -14.06 -7.18
C ARG A 107 -7.47 -15.17 -6.16
N GLU A 108 -6.70 -16.18 -6.55
CA GLU A 108 -6.26 -17.26 -5.66
C GLU A 108 -5.44 -16.70 -4.49
N HIS A 109 -4.38 -15.94 -4.77
CA HIS A 109 -3.55 -15.33 -3.73
C HIS A 109 -4.30 -14.36 -2.82
N GLU A 110 -5.31 -13.65 -3.33
CA GLU A 110 -6.16 -12.78 -2.50
C GLU A 110 -7.02 -13.60 -1.54
N ASN A 111 -7.66 -14.65 -2.04
CA ASN A 111 -8.48 -15.54 -1.21
C ASN A 111 -7.63 -16.21 -0.13
N ASP A 112 -6.46 -16.75 -0.51
CA ASP A 112 -5.52 -17.38 0.41
C ASP A 112 -5.09 -16.44 1.53
N LEU A 113 -4.71 -15.20 1.19
CA LEU A 113 -4.28 -14.21 2.18
C LEU A 113 -5.44 -13.73 3.07
N LEU A 114 -6.64 -13.57 2.51
CA LEU A 114 -7.83 -13.25 3.31
C LEU A 114 -8.16 -14.36 4.29
N GLU A 115 -8.16 -15.62 3.84
CA GLU A 115 -8.40 -16.77 4.69
C GLU A 115 -7.35 -16.86 5.80
N MET A 116 -6.05 -16.76 5.47
CA MET A 116 -4.97 -16.73 6.46
C MET A 116 -5.12 -15.61 7.47
N ASN A 117 -5.52 -14.41 7.04
CA ASN A 117 -5.75 -13.29 7.95
C ASN A 117 -6.93 -13.55 8.89
N THR A 118 -8.07 -14.04 8.38
CA THR A 118 -9.23 -14.36 9.22
C THR A 118 -8.95 -15.49 10.20
N ASN A 119 -8.17 -16.49 9.79
CA ASN A 119 -7.75 -17.60 10.67
C ASN A 119 -6.77 -17.11 11.74
N SER A 120 -5.84 -16.23 11.37
CA SER A 120 -4.90 -15.60 12.32
C SER A 120 -5.63 -14.73 13.34
N GLU A 121 -6.62 -13.94 12.92
CA GLU A 121 -7.45 -13.12 13.81
C GLU A 121 -8.23 -13.98 14.82
N LYS A 122 -8.85 -15.08 14.37
CA LYS A 122 -9.53 -16.03 15.27
C LYS A 122 -8.57 -16.67 16.28
N LEU A 123 -7.40 -17.12 15.81
CA LEU A 123 -6.38 -17.71 16.68
C LEU A 123 -5.85 -16.70 17.71
N LEU A 124 -5.62 -15.45 17.30
CA LEU A 124 -5.22 -14.37 18.21
C LEU A 124 -6.31 -14.07 19.25
N GLN A 125 -7.58 -14.08 18.85
CA GLN A 125 -8.69 -13.91 19.79
C GLN A 125 -8.70 -15.03 20.83
N THR A 126 -8.62 -16.30 20.41
CA THR A 126 -8.58 -17.45 21.32
C THR A 126 -7.34 -17.43 22.21
N TYR A 127 -6.19 -17.04 21.67
CA TYR A 127 -4.95 -16.87 22.44
C TYR A 127 -5.12 -15.81 23.54
N ASN A 128 -5.67 -14.64 23.20
CA ASN A 128 -5.92 -13.56 24.15
C ASN A 128 -6.91 -13.97 25.25
N GLU A 129 -7.99 -14.67 24.90
CA GLU A 129 -8.98 -15.18 25.87
C GLU A 129 -8.34 -16.17 26.86
N LEU A 130 -7.48 -17.08 26.38
CA LEU A 130 -6.75 -18.02 27.24
C LEU A 130 -5.66 -17.35 28.06
N LEU A 131 -5.01 -16.31 27.53
CA LEU A 131 -4.02 -15.52 28.26
C LEU A 131 -4.68 -14.77 29.42
N GLU A 132 -5.83 -14.13 29.17
CA GLU A 132 -6.65 -13.53 30.22
C GLU A 132 -7.05 -14.56 31.27
N PHE A 133 -7.49 -15.75 30.84
CA PHE A 133 -7.86 -16.82 31.76
C PHE A 133 -6.67 -17.28 32.64
N LYS A 134 -5.48 -17.46 32.06
CA LYS A 134 -4.25 -17.79 32.78
C LYS A 134 -3.89 -16.73 33.83
N MET A 135 -4.03 -15.45 33.48
CA MET A 135 -3.78 -14.34 34.41
C MET A 135 -4.76 -14.36 35.58
N VAL A 136 -6.05 -14.55 35.31
CA VAL A 136 -7.08 -14.66 36.34
C VAL A 136 -6.83 -15.86 37.25
N LEU A 137 -6.52 -17.04 36.69
CA LEU A 137 -6.19 -18.24 37.48
C LEU A 137 -5.00 -18.00 38.42
N SER A 138 -3.94 -17.35 37.94
CA SER A 138 -2.73 -17.09 38.74
C SER A 138 -2.99 -16.13 39.90
N LYS A 139 -3.74 -15.03 39.65
CA LYS A 139 -3.95 -13.98 40.66
C LYS A 139 -5.13 -14.27 41.59
N ALA A 140 -6.23 -14.84 41.07
CA ALA A 140 -7.40 -15.17 41.87
C ALA A 140 -7.10 -16.24 42.92
N GLY A 141 -6.22 -17.22 42.62
CA GLY A 141 -5.80 -18.23 43.60
C GLY A 141 -5.14 -17.64 44.86
N GLY A 142 -4.28 -16.63 44.70
CA GLY A 142 -3.68 -15.92 45.82
C GLY A 142 -4.70 -15.15 46.66
N ILE A 143 -5.68 -14.53 45.99
CA ILE A 143 -6.76 -13.77 46.65
C ILE A 143 -7.69 -14.71 47.43
N LEU A 144 -8.11 -15.83 46.82
CA LEU A 144 -8.96 -16.84 47.45
C LEU A 144 -8.28 -17.47 48.67
N ALA A 145 -6.99 -17.81 48.56
CA ALA A 145 -6.20 -18.34 49.66
C ALA A 145 -6.06 -17.34 50.84
N SER A 146 -5.84 -16.06 50.54
CA SER A 146 -5.73 -15.02 51.57
C SER A 146 -7.05 -14.78 52.30
N SER A 147 -8.18 -14.88 51.60
CA SER A 147 -9.52 -14.72 52.20
C SER A 147 -9.89 -15.89 53.12
N HIS A 148 -9.46 -17.11 52.80
CA HIS A 148 -9.66 -18.28 53.66
C HIS A 148 -8.82 -18.21 54.95
N ASN A 149 -7.60 -17.66 54.88
CA ASN A 149 -6.75 -17.48 56.06
C ASN A 149 -7.26 -16.40 57.04
N HIS A 150 -8.15 -15.50 56.60
CA HIS A 150 -8.78 -14.48 57.44
C HIS A 150 -10.14 -14.93 58.04
N ALA A 151 -10.69 -16.07 57.60
CA ALA A 151 -11.79 -16.73 58.30
C ALA A 151 -11.19 -17.57 59.45
N ALA A 152 -11.16 -17.00 60.66
CA ALA A 152 -10.71 -17.67 61.88
C ALA A 152 -11.54 -18.95 62.18
N PRO A 153 -11.01 -19.88 63.00
CA PRO A 153 -11.27 -21.32 62.93
C PRO A 153 -12.62 -21.69 63.54
N ALA A 154 -13.55 -22.15 62.69
CA ALA A 154 -14.75 -22.84 63.14
C ALA A 154 -14.56 -24.34 62.87
N GLU A 155 -14.31 -25.05 63.97
CA GLU A 155 -14.74 -26.41 64.25
C GLU A 155 -14.19 -27.54 63.35
N ARG A 156 -13.18 -28.23 63.91
CA ARG A 156 -12.96 -29.65 63.67
C ARG A 156 -14.21 -30.40 64.11
N GLU A 157 -15.05 -30.82 63.18
CA GLU A 157 -15.88 -31.99 63.36
C GLU A 157 -15.46 -33.06 62.37
N LEU A 158 -15.16 -34.23 62.94
CA LEU A 158 -14.89 -35.45 62.20
C LEU A 158 -16.13 -35.82 61.40
N ASP A 159 -15.96 -36.19 60.14
CA ASP A 159 -16.82 -37.22 59.56
C ASP A 159 -15.99 -38.07 58.59
N GLU A 160 -15.63 -39.27 59.08
CA GLU A 160 -15.40 -40.42 58.22
C GLU A 160 -16.72 -40.72 57.51
N HIS A 161 -16.74 -40.82 56.18
CA HIS A 161 -17.37 -41.96 55.50
C HIS A 161 -17.00 -42.01 54.01
N ILE A 162 -16.51 -43.19 53.65
CA ILE A 162 -16.20 -43.75 52.33
C ILE A 162 -17.49 -43.90 51.50
N TYR A 163 -17.46 -43.60 50.19
CA TYR A 163 -17.98 -44.48 49.13
C TYR A 163 -17.55 -44.02 47.72
N ASP A 164 -17.02 -44.99 46.97
CA ASP A 164 -16.62 -44.95 45.56
C ASP A 164 -17.76 -44.58 44.59
N LYS A 165 -17.41 -43.89 43.49
CA LYS A 165 -17.83 -44.37 42.15
C LYS A 165 -16.97 -43.85 40.99
N GLU A 166 -16.59 -44.85 40.19
CA GLU A 166 -15.87 -44.96 38.91
C GLU A 166 -16.07 -43.87 37.83
N MET A 167 -14.92 -43.52 37.22
CA MET A 167 -14.60 -43.43 35.79
C MET A 167 -15.76 -43.45 34.76
N ASP A 168 -15.90 -42.37 34.01
CA ASP A 168 -16.34 -42.41 32.60
C ASP A 168 -15.54 -41.40 31.77
N ASP A 169 -15.10 -41.88 30.60
CA ASP A 169 -14.22 -41.24 29.63
C ASP A 169 -15.08 -40.68 28.49
N GLY A 170 -14.84 -39.43 28.08
CA GLY A 170 -15.67 -38.81 27.05
C GLY A 170 -15.34 -37.35 26.78
N ASN A 171 -14.42 -37.13 25.83
CA ASN A 171 -14.15 -35.85 25.18
C ASN A 171 -15.44 -35.11 24.78
N ALA A 172 -15.74 -34.00 25.46
CA ALA A 172 -16.76 -33.04 25.03
C ALA A 172 -16.36 -31.60 25.43
N TYR A 173 -16.14 -30.78 24.39
CA TYR A 173 -16.15 -29.32 24.34
C TYR A 173 -16.28 -28.55 25.68
N LEU A 174 -15.12 -28.20 26.26
CA LEU A 174 -14.95 -27.53 27.56
C LEU A 174 -15.45 -26.06 27.64
N LEU A 175 -15.97 -25.50 26.55
CA LEU A 175 -16.48 -24.12 26.49
C LEU A 175 -18.02 -24.04 26.35
N GLU A 176 -18.71 -25.15 26.12
CA GLU A 176 -20.18 -25.16 25.91
C GLU A 176 -20.98 -25.86 27.02
N GLN A 177 -20.34 -26.32 28.11
CA GLN A 177 -21.09 -26.69 29.31
C GLN A 177 -21.60 -25.42 30.00
N GLY A 178 -22.85 -25.07 29.67
CA GLY A 178 -23.57 -23.96 30.28
C GLY A 178 -23.47 -24.01 31.80
N VAL A 179 -22.93 -22.93 32.38
CA VAL A 179 -23.23 -22.36 33.70
C VAL A 179 -23.61 -23.35 34.81
N HIS A 180 -22.91 -24.48 34.94
CA HIS A 180 -23.00 -25.31 36.14
C HIS A 180 -21.81 -24.98 37.02
N LEU A 181 -22.03 -24.01 37.92
CA LEU A 181 -21.15 -23.84 39.07
C LEU A 181 -21.21 -25.14 39.87
N GLY A 182 -20.09 -25.85 39.96
CA GLY A 182 -19.90 -26.88 40.97
C GLY A 182 -20.09 -26.25 42.33
N ALA A 183 -21.24 -26.50 42.94
CA ALA A 183 -21.57 -26.05 44.27
C ALA A 183 -20.86 -26.96 45.27
N SER A 184 -19.84 -26.43 45.93
CA SER A 184 -19.56 -26.85 47.31
C SER A 184 -20.60 -26.13 48.18
N GLU A 185 -21.66 -26.83 48.57
CA GLU A 185 -22.82 -26.26 49.27
C GLU A 185 -22.56 -25.83 50.73
N ASN A 186 -21.31 -25.86 51.22
CA ASN A 186 -21.02 -25.59 52.63
C ASN A 186 -20.42 -24.19 52.95
N SER A 187 -20.49 -23.23 52.02
CA SER A 187 -20.26 -21.82 52.38
C SER A 187 -21.29 -20.89 51.73
N GLY A 188 -21.96 -20.04 52.51
CA GLY A 188 -22.99 -19.10 52.03
C GLY A 188 -22.46 -17.94 51.16
N VAL A 189 -21.16 -17.94 50.84
CA VAL A 189 -20.48 -16.85 50.13
C VAL A 189 -20.02 -17.37 48.77
N LYS A 190 -20.64 -16.87 47.71
CA LYS A 190 -20.26 -17.15 46.31
C LYS A 190 -19.29 -16.07 45.83
N PHE A 191 -18.50 -16.36 44.81
CA PHE A 191 -17.62 -15.37 44.20
C PHE A 191 -17.71 -15.34 42.67
N VAL A 192 -17.29 -14.22 42.09
CA VAL A 192 -17.08 -14.04 40.65
C VAL A 192 -15.69 -13.44 40.45
N SER A 193 -14.90 -14.06 39.58
CA SER A 193 -13.57 -13.61 39.16
C SER A 193 -13.56 -13.15 37.72
N GLY A 194 -12.75 -12.15 37.42
CA GLY A 194 -12.60 -11.64 36.06
C GLY A 194 -11.45 -10.67 35.90
N ILE A 195 -11.35 -10.10 34.71
CA ILE A 195 -10.33 -9.13 34.34
C ILE A 195 -10.98 -7.88 33.72
N ILE A 196 -10.43 -6.72 34.02
CA ILE A 196 -10.94 -5.42 33.53
C ILE A 196 -9.78 -4.46 33.24
N LEU A 197 -10.00 -3.51 32.33
CA LEU A 197 -9.11 -2.37 32.09
C LEU A 197 -8.89 -1.57 33.38
N LYS A 198 -7.62 -1.29 33.71
CA LYS A 198 -7.23 -0.54 34.92
C LYS A 198 -7.88 0.84 35.00
N SER A 199 -8.04 1.52 33.87
CA SER A 199 -8.71 2.83 33.78
C SER A 199 -10.19 2.80 34.23
N LYS A 200 -10.87 1.66 34.09
CA LYS A 200 -12.29 1.49 34.44
C LYS A 200 -12.50 0.88 35.83
N ALA A 201 -11.47 0.36 36.48
CA ALA A 201 -11.57 -0.37 37.74
C ALA A 201 -12.27 0.43 38.87
N MET A 202 -11.88 1.68 39.09
CA MET A 202 -12.46 2.53 40.14
C MET A 202 -13.94 2.91 39.90
N ALA A 203 -14.36 3.00 38.64
CA ALA A 203 -15.76 3.25 38.30
C ALA A 203 -16.60 1.96 38.47
N PHE A 204 -16.01 0.83 38.09
CA PHE A 204 -16.61 -0.49 38.22
C PHE A 204 -16.87 -0.87 39.69
N GLU A 205 -15.88 -0.71 40.57
CA GLU A 205 -16.02 -0.98 42.01
C GLU A 205 -17.15 -0.14 42.64
N ARG A 206 -17.18 1.16 42.35
CA ARG A 206 -18.24 2.07 42.86
C ARG A 206 -19.63 1.65 42.38
N MET A 207 -19.76 1.17 41.15
CA MET A 207 -21.05 0.72 40.62
C MET A 207 -21.50 -0.60 41.25
N LEU A 208 -20.58 -1.55 41.43
CA LEU A 208 -20.84 -2.80 42.16
C LEU A 208 -21.28 -2.53 43.59
N PHE A 209 -20.58 -1.65 44.31
CA PHE A 209 -20.91 -1.27 45.68
C PHE A 209 -22.31 -0.65 45.78
N ARG A 210 -22.65 0.27 44.87
CA ARG A 210 -23.99 0.90 44.83
C ARG A 210 -25.10 -0.10 44.51
N ALA A 211 -24.89 -0.99 43.53
CA ALA A 211 -25.90 -1.96 43.09
C ALA A 211 -26.20 -3.06 44.12
N THR A 212 -25.18 -3.42 44.90
CA THR A 212 -25.27 -4.42 45.99
C THR A 212 -25.57 -3.81 47.36
N ARG A 213 -25.74 -2.48 47.44
CA ARG A 213 -25.94 -1.71 48.68
C ARG A 213 -24.84 -1.93 49.72
N GLY A 214 -23.62 -2.15 49.26
CA GLY A 214 -22.45 -2.41 50.11
C GLY A 214 -22.30 -3.86 50.57
N ASN A 215 -23.19 -4.78 50.18
CA ASN A 215 -23.13 -6.20 50.56
C ASN A 215 -22.26 -7.01 49.58
N MET A 216 -21.04 -6.55 49.32
CA MET A 216 -20.03 -7.28 48.54
C MET A 216 -18.64 -7.00 49.09
N PHE A 217 -17.70 -7.93 48.87
CA PHE A 217 -16.29 -7.74 49.15
C PHE A 217 -15.51 -7.80 47.83
N PHE A 218 -14.77 -6.73 47.51
CA PHE A 218 -14.07 -6.56 46.23
C PHE A 218 -12.58 -6.59 46.47
N ASN A 219 -11.92 -7.58 45.87
CA ASN A 219 -10.47 -7.67 45.84
C ASN A 219 -9.99 -7.45 44.42
N GLN A 220 -8.90 -6.69 44.28
CA GLN A 220 -8.24 -6.46 43.00
C GLN A 220 -6.75 -6.68 43.11
N ALA A 221 -6.16 -7.22 42.05
CA ALA A 221 -4.72 -7.37 41.90
C ALA A 221 -4.31 -6.98 40.47
N PRO A 222 -3.19 -6.25 40.29
CA PRO A 222 -2.70 -5.95 38.95
C PRO A 222 -2.35 -7.27 38.23
N ALA A 223 -2.73 -7.37 36.95
CA ALA A 223 -2.41 -8.56 36.15
C ALA A 223 -0.89 -8.72 35.95
N GLY A 224 -0.15 -7.61 35.96
CA GLY A 224 1.30 -7.56 35.81
C GLY A 224 1.66 -7.09 34.40
N GLU A 225 1.82 -8.04 33.47
CA GLU A 225 2.17 -7.76 32.09
C GLU A 225 1.01 -7.08 31.34
N PRO A 226 1.28 -6.06 30.51
CA PRO A 226 0.28 -5.46 29.66
C PRO A 226 -0.19 -6.50 28.63
N VAL A 227 -1.50 -6.52 28.36
CA VAL A 227 -2.09 -7.43 27.37
C VAL A 227 -2.44 -6.60 26.14
N THR A 228 -2.08 -7.08 24.96
CA THR A 228 -2.49 -6.42 23.71
C THR A 228 -4.00 -6.53 23.56
N ASP A 229 -4.67 -5.39 23.45
CA ASP A 229 -6.10 -5.38 23.20
C ASP A 229 -6.40 -5.84 21.75
N PRO A 230 -7.24 -6.88 21.55
CA PRO A 230 -7.54 -7.40 20.22
C PRO A 230 -8.17 -6.38 19.26
N ILE A 231 -8.75 -5.29 19.77
CA ILE A 231 -9.46 -4.30 18.95
C ILE A 231 -8.55 -3.11 18.60
N SER A 232 -7.77 -2.61 19.56
CA SER A 232 -6.90 -1.45 19.35
C SER A 232 -5.48 -1.81 18.93
N GLY A 233 -5.03 -3.03 19.22
CA GLY A 233 -3.62 -3.43 19.03
C GLY A 233 -2.65 -2.73 19.99
N GLU A 234 -3.16 -1.99 20.97
CA GLU A 234 -2.36 -1.31 22.00
C GLU A 234 -2.15 -2.22 23.21
N GLU A 235 -0.97 -2.09 23.82
CA GLU A 235 -0.67 -2.71 25.11
C GLU A 235 -1.46 -2.00 26.22
N VAL A 236 -2.46 -2.68 26.77
CA VAL A 236 -3.31 -2.14 27.83
C VAL A 236 -3.03 -2.80 29.17
N GLU A 237 -2.94 -1.98 30.22
CA GLU A 237 -2.84 -2.48 31.59
C GLU A 237 -4.22 -3.00 32.08
N LYS A 238 -4.24 -4.27 32.46
CA LYS A 238 -5.44 -4.94 33.00
C LYS A 238 -5.27 -5.27 34.47
N THR A 239 -6.40 -5.34 35.18
CA THR A 239 -6.50 -5.66 36.61
C THR A 239 -7.42 -6.85 36.79
N VAL A 240 -6.97 -7.85 37.54
CA VAL A 240 -7.78 -9.01 37.93
C VAL A 240 -8.59 -8.64 39.16
N PHE A 241 -9.86 -9.01 39.20
CA PHE A 241 -10.74 -8.79 40.34
C PHE A 241 -11.41 -10.09 40.79
N VAL A 242 -11.75 -10.14 42.08
CA VAL A 242 -12.57 -11.18 42.71
C VAL A 242 -13.61 -10.48 43.57
N VAL A 243 -14.89 -10.75 43.30
CA VAL A 243 -16.02 -10.18 44.06
C VAL A 243 -16.71 -11.30 44.83
N PHE A 244 -16.73 -11.21 46.15
CA PHE A 244 -17.51 -12.10 47.01
C PHE A 244 -18.88 -11.49 47.30
N PHE A 245 -19.92 -12.31 47.24
CA PHE A 245 -21.30 -11.90 47.45
C PHE A 245 -22.15 -13.06 47.98
N SER A 246 -23.31 -12.72 48.53
CA SER A 246 -24.32 -13.70 48.96
C SER A 246 -25.64 -13.44 48.24
N GLY A 247 -26.29 -14.52 47.79
CA GLY A 247 -27.59 -14.49 47.11
C GLY A 247 -27.54 -14.35 45.57
N ASP A 248 -28.47 -15.02 44.89
CA ASP A 248 -28.46 -15.13 43.43
C ASP A 248 -28.90 -13.83 42.71
N GLN A 249 -29.68 -12.98 43.37
CA GLN A 249 -30.01 -11.65 42.84
C GLN A 249 -28.78 -10.74 42.75
N ALA A 250 -27.83 -10.85 43.69
CA ALA A 250 -26.58 -10.11 43.63
C ALA A 250 -25.72 -10.62 42.47
N LYS A 251 -25.62 -11.95 42.29
CA LYS A 251 -24.93 -12.58 41.16
C LYS A 251 -25.39 -12.03 39.81
N ALA A 252 -26.71 -12.01 39.57
CA ALA A 252 -27.27 -11.55 38.31
C ALA A 252 -26.96 -10.05 38.04
N LYS A 253 -27.01 -9.22 39.08
CA LYS A 253 -26.61 -7.80 38.99
C LYS A 253 -25.12 -7.64 38.68
N ILE A 254 -24.26 -8.38 39.38
CA ILE A 254 -22.80 -8.33 39.19
C ILE A 254 -22.45 -8.73 37.76
N LEU A 255 -22.96 -9.86 37.26
CA LEU A 255 -22.71 -10.31 35.88
C LEU A 255 -23.18 -9.29 34.83
N LYS A 256 -24.34 -8.66 35.06
CA LYS A 256 -24.86 -7.60 34.17
C LYS A 256 -23.95 -6.37 34.17
N ILE A 257 -23.40 -5.99 35.33
CA ILE A 257 -22.44 -4.88 35.45
C ILE A 257 -21.11 -5.26 34.76
N CYS A 258 -20.60 -6.49 34.96
CA CYS A 258 -19.42 -6.98 34.25
C CYS A 258 -19.57 -6.86 32.73
N GLY A 259 -20.70 -7.31 32.17
CA GLY A 259 -21.00 -7.18 30.75
C GLY A 259 -21.04 -5.72 30.28
N SER A 260 -21.63 -4.80 31.07
CA SER A 260 -21.71 -3.38 30.70
C SER A 260 -20.37 -2.63 30.74
N PHE A 261 -19.43 -3.07 31.58
CA PHE A 261 -18.09 -2.47 31.67
C PHE A 261 -17.07 -3.11 30.72
N GLY A 262 -17.45 -4.20 30.03
CA GLY A 262 -16.56 -4.98 29.17
C GLY A 262 -15.55 -5.79 29.98
N ALA A 263 -15.95 -6.31 31.15
CA ALA A 263 -15.11 -7.18 31.98
C ALA A 263 -15.33 -8.65 31.60
N SER A 264 -14.26 -9.35 31.23
CA SER A 264 -14.28 -10.80 30.95
C SER A 264 -14.29 -11.57 32.28
N CYS A 265 -15.32 -12.39 32.50
CA CYS A 265 -15.45 -13.21 33.71
C CYS A 265 -15.04 -14.64 33.42
N TYR A 266 -14.24 -15.23 34.31
CA TYR A 266 -13.74 -16.60 34.15
C TYR A 266 -14.00 -17.44 35.40
N PRO A 267 -14.38 -18.72 35.25
CA PRO A 267 -14.57 -19.61 36.38
C PRO A 267 -13.23 -20.07 36.96
N VAL A 268 -13.05 -19.89 38.27
CA VAL A 268 -11.85 -20.35 38.99
C VAL A 268 -12.29 -21.39 40.02
N PRO A 269 -11.76 -22.63 40.00
CA PRO A 269 -12.04 -23.62 41.05
C PRO A 269 -11.47 -23.17 42.40
N GLU A 270 -12.18 -23.48 43.49
CA GLU A 270 -11.69 -23.24 44.86
C GLU A 270 -10.57 -24.22 45.27
N GLU A 271 -10.60 -25.44 44.73
CA GLU A 271 -9.61 -26.46 45.03
C GLU A 271 -8.25 -26.15 44.38
N MET A 272 -7.23 -25.93 45.22
CA MET A 272 -5.85 -25.67 44.80
C MET A 272 -5.22 -26.75 43.90
N VAL A 273 -5.68 -28.00 44.01
CA VAL A 273 -5.18 -29.10 43.15
C VAL A 273 -5.78 -28.98 41.75
N LYS A 274 -7.11 -28.82 41.64
CA LYS A 274 -7.81 -28.61 40.36
C LYS A 274 -7.36 -27.32 39.68
N GLN A 275 -7.16 -26.24 40.44
CA GLN A 275 -6.66 -24.97 39.91
C GLN A 275 -5.25 -25.13 39.29
N ARG A 276 -4.34 -25.85 39.95
CA ARG A 276 -3.01 -26.13 39.41
C ARG A 276 -3.06 -27.01 38.16
N GLN A 277 -3.99 -27.96 38.10
CA GLN A 277 -4.20 -28.80 36.92
C GLN A 277 -4.68 -27.97 35.73
N ILE A 278 -5.73 -27.16 35.90
CA ILE A 278 -6.26 -26.28 34.85
C ILE A 278 -5.20 -25.26 34.43
N PHE A 279 -4.43 -24.69 35.35
CA PHE A 279 -3.35 -23.78 35.00
C PHE A 279 -2.30 -24.45 34.09
N ARG A 280 -1.93 -25.70 34.36
CA ARG A 280 -0.99 -26.45 33.51
C ARG A 280 -1.58 -26.74 32.13
N GLU A 281 -2.86 -27.13 32.08
CA GLU A 281 -3.55 -27.39 30.81
C GLU A 281 -3.67 -26.12 29.95
N VAL A 282 -4.12 -25.01 30.54
CA VAL A 282 -4.22 -23.70 29.86
C VAL A 282 -2.85 -23.22 29.40
N SER A 283 -1.80 -23.41 30.21
CA SER A 283 -0.43 -23.05 29.82
C SER A 283 0.09 -23.90 28.66
N GLY A 284 -0.24 -25.19 28.62
CA GLY A 284 0.09 -26.06 27.49
C GLY A 284 -0.61 -25.63 26.20
N ARG A 285 -1.93 -25.42 26.26
CA ARG A 285 -2.71 -24.94 25.10
C ARG A 285 -2.23 -23.58 24.59
N LEU A 286 -1.81 -22.67 25.48
CA LEU A 286 -1.24 -21.38 25.09
C LEU A 286 0.07 -21.55 24.32
N ALA A 287 0.96 -22.45 24.76
CA ALA A 287 2.21 -22.74 24.06
C ALA A 287 1.95 -23.35 22.66
N ASP A 288 0.97 -24.26 22.56
CA ASP A 288 0.57 -24.86 21.28
C ASP A 288 -0.01 -23.82 20.30
N LEU A 289 -0.84 -22.90 20.82
CA LEU A 289 -1.40 -21.80 20.03
C LEU A 289 -0.34 -20.80 19.59
N GLU A 290 0.62 -20.47 20.46
CA GLU A 290 1.75 -19.61 20.14
C GLU A 290 2.59 -20.21 19.00
N ALA A 291 2.94 -21.50 19.09
CA ALA A 291 3.65 -22.20 18.02
C ALA A 291 2.85 -22.23 16.71
N THR A 292 1.52 -22.39 16.78
CA THR A 292 0.63 -22.36 15.61
C THR A 292 0.56 -20.97 14.98
N LEU A 293 0.48 -19.92 15.80
CA LEU A 293 0.50 -18.52 15.36
C LEU A 293 1.82 -18.18 14.66
N ASP A 294 2.95 -18.58 15.24
CA ASP A 294 4.28 -18.38 14.65
C ASP A 294 4.42 -19.12 13.31
N ALA A 295 3.98 -20.37 13.24
CA ALA A 295 3.95 -21.12 11.99
C ALA A 295 3.04 -20.45 10.94
N GLY A 296 1.89 -19.92 11.36
CA GLY A 296 0.97 -19.16 10.51
C GLY A 296 1.59 -17.88 9.97
N ILE A 297 2.29 -17.10 10.81
CA ILE A 297 3.01 -15.89 10.40
C ILE A 297 4.10 -16.23 9.39
N GLN A 298 4.87 -17.30 9.62
CA GLN A 298 5.90 -17.76 8.68
C GLN A 298 5.30 -18.19 7.34
N HIS A 299 4.18 -18.93 7.36
CA HIS A 299 3.47 -19.34 6.14
C HIS A 299 2.98 -18.13 5.34
N ARG A 300 2.34 -17.17 6.02
CA ARG A 300 1.89 -15.91 5.42
C ARG A 300 3.06 -15.12 4.83
N ASN A 301 4.17 -15.00 5.55
CA ASN A 301 5.33 -14.26 5.07
C ASN A 301 5.94 -14.91 3.82
N LYS A 302 6.03 -16.25 3.76
CA LYS A 302 6.47 -16.97 2.55
C LYS A 302 5.55 -16.72 1.35
N ALA A 303 4.23 -16.71 1.57
CA ALA A 303 3.27 -16.38 0.52
C ALA A 303 3.44 -14.93 0.03
N LEU A 304 3.61 -13.98 0.95
CA LEU A 304 3.87 -12.57 0.64
C LEU A 304 5.22 -12.35 -0.07
N GLU A 305 6.26 -13.12 0.25
CA GLU A 305 7.54 -13.10 -0.46
C GLU A 305 7.40 -13.57 -1.91
N SER A 306 6.65 -14.65 -2.14
CA SER A 306 6.35 -15.17 -3.48
C SER A 306 5.65 -14.12 -4.34
N VAL A 307 4.56 -13.53 -3.82
CA VAL A 307 3.83 -12.44 -4.47
C VAL A 307 4.71 -11.20 -4.66
N GLY A 308 5.47 -10.84 -3.63
CA GLY A 308 6.34 -9.67 -3.61
C GLY A 308 7.35 -9.66 -4.75
N SER A 309 7.91 -10.83 -5.09
CA SER A 309 8.91 -10.97 -6.17
C SER A 309 8.36 -10.61 -7.56
N GLN A 310 7.07 -10.86 -7.80
CA GLN A 310 6.42 -10.66 -9.11
C GLN A 310 5.54 -9.39 -9.16
N LEU A 311 5.22 -8.81 -8.01
CA LEU A 311 4.30 -7.69 -7.85
C LEU A 311 4.61 -6.51 -8.79
N TRP A 312 5.89 -6.15 -8.94
CA TRP A 312 6.32 -5.08 -9.84
C TRP A 312 5.90 -5.35 -11.30
N ARG A 313 6.16 -6.56 -11.78
CA ARG A 313 5.86 -6.97 -13.16
C ARG A 313 4.35 -6.99 -13.39
N TRP A 314 3.60 -7.62 -12.49
CA TRP A 314 2.13 -7.65 -12.57
C TRP A 314 1.53 -6.25 -12.56
N THR A 315 2.09 -5.34 -11.75
CA THR A 315 1.66 -3.93 -11.71
C THR A 315 1.88 -3.23 -13.04
N ILE A 316 3.02 -3.41 -13.69
CA ILE A 316 3.28 -2.81 -15.01
C ILE A 316 2.36 -3.39 -16.06
N MET A 317 2.22 -4.72 -16.09
CA MET A 317 1.37 -5.41 -17.05
C MET A 317 -0.08 -4.93 -16.97
N VAL A 318 -0.67 -4.91 -15.77
CA VAL A 318 -2.04 -4.44 -15.56
C VAL A 318 -2.20 -2.95 -15.90
N LYS A 319 -1.20 -2.10 -15.58
CA LYS A 319 -1.23 -0.68 -15.96
C LYS A 319 -1.16 -0.47 -17.47
N LYS A 320 -0.32 -1.24 -18.17
CA LYS A 320 -0.17 -1.18 -19.63
C LYS A 320 -1.47 -1.63 -20.29
N GLU A 321 -2.03 -2.76 -19.89
CA GLU A 321 -3.31 -3.27 -20.42
C GLU A 321 -4.47 -2.31 -20.14
N LYS A 322 -4.54 -1.74 -18.93
CA LYS A 322 -5.54 -0.71 -18.63
C LYS A 322 -5.43 0.48 -19.59
N ALA A 323 -4.22 1.01 -19.80
CA ALA A 323 -4.00 2.12 -20.72
C ALA A 323 -4.41 1.77 -22.17
N VAL A 324 -4.13 0.54 -22.62
CA VAL A 324 -4.58 0.05 -23.93
C VAL A 324 -6.11 0.08 -24.03
N TYR A 325 -6.84 -0.46 -23.05
CA TYR A 325 -8.31 -0.42 -23.07
C TYR A 325 -8.88 0.99 -22.93
N ASP A 326 -8.24 1.86 -22.14
CA ASP A 326 -8.63 3.27 -22.05
C ASP A 326 -8.45 3.98 -23.40
N THR A 327 -7.38 3.69 -24.14
CA THR A 327 -7.19 4.23 -25.51
C THR A 327 -8.14 3.62 -26.54
N LEU A 328 -8.46 2.32 -26.45
CA LEU A 328 -9.47 1.69 -27.30
C LEU A 328 -10.87 2.30 -27.09
N ASN A 329 -11.17 2.76 -25.87
CA ASN A 329 -12.42 3.45 -25.55
C ASN A 329 -12.52 4.86 -26.17
N MET A 330 -11.42 5.45 -26.66
CA MET A 330 -11.46 6.71 -27.42
C MET A 330 -11.85 6.48 -28.89
N LEU A 331 -11.69 5.24 -29.40
CA LEU A 331 -11.97 4.90 -30.79
C LEU A 331 -13.46 4.65 -31.02
N ASN A 332 -13.96 4.98 -32.21
CA ASN A 332 -15.32 4.65 -32.59
C ASN A 332 -15.39 3.22 -33.13
N PHE A 333 -16.44 2.48 -32.80
CA PHE A 333 -16.62 1.10 -33.25
C PHE A 333 -17.69 1.02 -34.34
N ASP A 334 -17.28 0.62 -35.54
CA ASP A 334 -18.19 0.37 -36.65
C ASP A 334 -18.69 -1.08 -36.59
N VAL A 335 -19.95 -1.24 -36.17
CA VAL A 335 -20.63 -2.53 -36.03
C VAL A 335 -20.75 -3.26 -37.37
N THR A 336 -20.91 -2.52 -38.47
CA THR A 336 -21.13 -3.10 -39.80
C THR A 336 -19.86 -3.74 -40.35
N LYS A 337 -18.70 -3.13 -40.09
CA LYS A 337 -17.40 -3.61 -40.59
C LYS A 337 -16.58 -4.39 -39.56
N LYS A 338 -17.04 -4.46 -38.30
CA LYS A 338 -16.26 -5.01 -37.17
C LYS A 338 -14.85 -4.40 -37.07
N CYS A 339 -14.78 -3.09 -37.30
CA CYS A 339 -13.54 -2.33 -37.26
C CYS A 339 -13.67 -1.19 -36.26
N LEU A 340 -12.54 -0.82 -35.65
CA LEU A 340 -12.41 0.40 -34.89
C LEU A 340 -11.83 1.49 -35.77
N VAL A 341 -12.43 2.67 -35.71
CA VAL A 341 -11.95 3.87 -36.37
C VAL A 341 -11.35 4.76 -35.30
N GLY A 342 -10.07 5.07 -35.47
CA GLY A 342 -9.33 6.01 -34.63
C GLY A 342 -8.89 7.21 -35.43
N GLU A 343 -8.99 8.39 -34.85
CA GLU A 343 -8.43 9.61 -35.44
C GLU A 343 -7.40 10.20 -34.50
N GLY A 344 -6.37 10.83 -35.04
CA GLY A 344 -5.29 11.36 -34.22
C GLY A 344 -4.24 12.15 -34.98
N TRP A 345 -3.33 12.72 -34.21
CA TRP A 345 -2.23 13.53 -34.71
C TRP A 345 -0.91 12.79 -34.61
N CYS A 346 -0.13 12.86 -35.68
CA CYS A 346 1.21 12.30 -35.81
C CYS A 346 2.20 13.34 -36.32
N PRO A 347 3.49 13.27 -35.96
CA PRO A 347 4.51 14.01 -36.69
C PRO A 347 4.70 13.43 -38.10
N ILE A 348 4.94 14.28 -39.10
CA ILE A 348 5.10 13.85 -40.51
C ILE A 348 6.25 12.84 -40.66
N PHE A 349 7.35 13.03 -39.93
CA PHE A 349 8.49 12.11 -39.97
C PHE A 349 8.16 10.71 -39.41
N ALA A 350 7.17 10.61 -38.51
CA ALA A 350 6.79 9.36 -37.84
C ALA A 350 5.87 8.47 -38.70
N LYS A 351 5.35 8.98 -39.83
CA LYS A 351 4.42 8.25 -40.71
C LYS A 351 4.93 6.87 -41.12
N SER A 352 6.21 6.77 -41.52
CA SER A 352 6.79 5.48 -41.92
C SER A 352 6.86 4.50 -40.74
N GLN A 353 7.32 4.98 -39.59
CA GLN A 353 7.48 4.16 -38.38
C GLN A 353 6.12 3.63 -37.89
N ILE A 354 5.07 4.47 -37.96
CA ILE A 354 3.71 4.07 -37.61
C ILE A 354 3.21 2.99 -38.58
N LYS A 355 3.39 3.15 -39.89
CA LYS A 355 2.98 2.15 -40.88
C LYS A 355 3.68 0.80 -40.66
N ASP A 356 4.98 0.80 -40.38
CA ASP A 356 5.75 -0.42 -40.10
C ASP A 356 5.27 -1.13 -38.84
N VAL A 357 4.95 -0.36 -37.79
CA VAL A 357 4.36 -0.87 -36.54
C VAL A 357 2.99 -1.51 -36.78
N LEU A 358 2.13 -0.86 -37.56
CA LEU A 358 0.79 -1.37 -37.89
C LEU A 358 0.87 -2.67 -38.70
N GLN A 359 1.80 -2.77 -39.66
CA GLN A 359 2.04 -3.99 -40.42
C GLN A 359 2.50 -5.14 -39.51
N ARG A 360 3.43 -4.88 -38.58
CA ARG A 360 3.84 -5.88 -37.58
C ARG A 360 2.69 -6.34 -36.70
N ALA A 361 1.81 -5.42 -36.29
CA ALA A 361 0.61 -5.77 -35.52
C ALA A 361 -0.33 -6.70 -36.32
N THR A 362 -0.57 -6.39 -37.60
CA THR A 362 -1.37 -7.24 -38.50
C THR A 362 -0.77 -8.65 -38.58
N LEU A 363 0.54 -8.77 -38.83
CA LEU A 363 1.23 -10.06 -38.93
C LEU A 363 1.13 -10.89 -37.64
N HIS A 364 1.38 -10.27 -36.48
CA HIS A 364 1.35 -10.97 -35.19
C HIS A 364 -0.07 -11.36 -34.76
N SER A 365 -1.08 -10.58 -35.19
CA SER A 365 -2.49 -10.91 -34.94
C SER A 365 -3.06 -11.98 -35.88
N ASN A 366 -2.30 -12.44 -36.89
CA ASN A 366 -2.78 -13.31 -37.97
C ASN A 366 -4.07 -12.81 -38.64
N SER A 367 -4.29 -11.49 -38.65
CA SER A 367 -5.50 -10.91 -39.23
C SER A 367 -5.40 -10.92 -40.75
N GLN A 368 -6.46 -11.39 -41.42
CA GLN A 368 -6.55 -11.40 -42.88
C GLN A 368 -6.69 -9.99 -43.47
N VAL A 369 -7.16 -9.03 -42.67
CA VAL A 369 -7.38 -7.65 -43.08
C VAL A 369 -6.28 -6.77 -42.49
N GLY A 370 -5.59 -6.03 -43.36
CA GLY A 370 -4.58 -5.06 -42.95
C GLY A 370 -5.19 -3.84 -42.27
N ILE A 371 -4.41 -3.21 -41.39
CA ILE A 371 -4.79 -1.93 -40.78
C ILE A 371 -4.60 -0.83 -41.83
N ILE A 372 -5.64 -0.03 -42.05
CA ILE A 372 -5.60 1.05 -43.04
C ILE A 372 -5.16 2.34 -42.36
N PHE A 373 -4.12 2.97 -42.89
CA PHE A 373 -3.62 4.29 -42.49
C PHE A 373 -4.00 5.30 -43.56
N HIS A 374 -4.90 6.23 -43.25
CA HIS A 374 -5.37 7.28 -44.14
C HIS A 374 -4.99 8.66 -43.59
N GLU A 375 -4.41 9.51 -44.42
CA GLU A 375 -4.14 10.90 -44.08
C GLU A 375 -5.38 11.74 -44.42
N MET A 376 -5.79 12.60 -43.50
CA MET A 376 -6.96 13.44 -43.67
C MET A 376 -6.61 14.91 -43.49
N ASP A 377 -7.28 15.76 -44.25
CA ASP A 377 -7.24 17.20 -44.01
C ASP A 377 -8.22 17.55 -42.89
N THR A 378 -7.79 18.39 -41.96
CA THR A 378 -8.64 18.89 -40.87
C THR A 378 -8.47 20.39 -40.70
N ILE A 379 -9.53 21.02 -40.19
CA ILE A 379 -9.57 22.45 -39.84
C ILE A 379 -9.08 22.66 -38.41
N ASP A 380 -9.07 21.59 -37.59
CA ASP A 380 -8.64 21.64 -36.20
C ASP A 380 -7.16 21.98 -36.08
N SER A 381 -6.79 22.75 -35.05
CA SER A 381 -5.40 23.11 -34.81
C SER A 381 -4.60 21.89 -34.33
N PRO A 382 -3.49 21.53 -34.99
CA PRO A 382 -2.61 20.44 -34.56
C PRO A 382 -1.96 20.72 -33.20
N PRO A 383 -1.54 19.65 -32.48
CA PRO A 383 -0.77 19.78 -31.25
C PRO A 383 0.65 20.27 -31.54
N THR A 384 1.21 21.00 -30.59
CA THR A 384 2.59 21.49 -30.63
C THR A 384 3.54 20.43 -30.07
N TYR A 385 4.50 19.98 -30.88
CA TYR A 385 5.53 19.02 -30.45
C TYR A 385 6.92 19.58 -30.72
N PHE A 386 7.75 19.56 -29.69
CA PHE A 386 9.16 19.94 -29.77
C PHE A 386 10.05 18.73 -29.47
N GLN A 387 10.97 18.42 -30.38
CA GLN A 387 11.98 17.40 -30.12
C GLN A 387 13.00 17.94 -29.12
N THR A 388 13.00 17.39 -27.91
CA THR A 388 13.93 17.78 -26.84
C THR A 388 14.99 16.72 -26.61
N ASP A 389 16.24 17.16 -26.44
CA ASP A 389 17.29 16.31 -25.88
C ASP A 389 17.25 16.38 -24.36
N LYS A 390 17.97 15.48 -23.70
CA LYS A 390 18.17 15.50 -22.24
C LYS A 390 18.63 16.86 -21.66
N PHE A 391 19.30 17.68 -22.47
CA PHE A 391 19.71 19.03 -22.08
C PHE A 391 18.60 20.07 -22.28
N THR A 392 17.94 20.09 -23.45
CA THR A 392 16.93 21.12 -23.76
C THR A 392 15.58 20.84 -23.12
N ASN A 393 15.28 19.59 -22.76
CA ASN A 393 14.06 19.19 -22.06
C ASN A 393 13.86 19.99 -20.76
N ALA A 394 14.95 20.21 -20.02
CA ALA A 394 14.99 21.07 -18.83
C ALA A 394 14.35 22.45 -19.04
N PHE A 395 14.83 23.14 -20.08
CA PHE A 395 14.40 24.50 -20.39
C PHE A 395 13.03 24.51 -21.04
N GLN A 396 12.70 23.47 -21.81
CA GLN A 396 11.37 23.29 -22.36
C GLN A 396 10.33 23.13 -21.24
N GLU A 397 10.60 22.31 -20.22
CA GLU A 397 9.68 22.16 -19.07
C GLU A 397 9.45 23.49 -18.33
N ILE A 398 10.48 24.33 -18.17
CA ILE A 398 10.35 25.67 -17.57
C ILE A 398 9.43 26.56 -18.42
N VAL A 399 9.62 26.55 -19.74
CA VAL A 399 8.84 27.35 -20.67
C VAL A 399 7.38 26.86 -20.72
N ASP A 400 7.17 25.56 -20.84
CA ASP A 400 5.86 24.93 -20.92
C ASP A 400 5.05 25.15 -19.63
N ALA A 401 5.72 25.31 -18.48
CA ALA A 401 5.09 25.68 -17.21
C ALA A 401 4.48 27.09 -17.23
N TYR A 402 5.02 28.02 -18.04
CA TYR A 402 4.41 29.33 -18.26
C TYR A 402 3.25 29.24 -19.27
N GLY A 403 3.40 28.42 -20.30
CA GLY A 403 2.35 28.11 -21.26
C GLY A 403 2.87 27.35 -22.47
N ILE A 404 2.00 26.55 -23.08
CA ILE A 404 2.32 25.79 -24.29
C ILE A 404 2.25 26.73 -25.50
N ALA A 405 3.31 26.75 -26.31
CA ALA A 405 3.37 27.53 -27.54
C ALA A 405 2.34 27.07 -28.58
N ARG A 406 1.85 27.98 -29.41
CA ARG A 406 0.95 27.64 -30.52
C ARG A 406 1.70 26.85 -31.60
N TYR A 407 0.94 26.14 -32.42
CA TYR A 407 1.51 25.38 -33.52
C TYR A 407 2.26 26.28 -34.51
N GLU A 408 3.46 25.85 -34.89
CA GLU A 408 4.45 26.57 -35.71
C GLU A 408 4.90 27.93 -35.17
N GLU A 409 4.61 28.22 -33.90
CA GLU A 409 5.14 29.39 -33.19
C GLU A 409 6.64 29.21 -32.88
N ALA A 410 7.35 30.34 -32.77
CA ALA A 410 8.75 30.33 -32.38
C ALA A 410 8.90 29.83 -30.94
N ASN A 411 9.71 28.79 -30.74
CA ASN A 411 9.95 28.21 -29.43
C ASN A 411 10.86 29.11 -28.58
N PRO A 412 10.37 29.71 -27.48
CA PRO A 412 11.20 30.56 -26.64
C PRO A 412 12.22 29.77 -25.81
N ALA A 413 12.09 28.44 -25.71
CA ALA A 413 13.04 27.59 -24.98
C ALA A 413 14.45 27.65 -25.58
N VAL A 414 14.58 27.79 -26.91
CA VAL A 414 15.88 27.88 -27.59
C VAL A 414 16.67 29.12 -27.12
N TYR A 415 16.00 30.26 -26.97
CA TYR A 415 16.62 31.48 -26.44
C TYR A 415 16.87 31.37 -24.94
N SER A 416 15.91 30.78 -24.23
CA SER A 416 15.95 30.61 -22.77
C SER A 416 17.16 29.78 -22.33
N VAL A 417 17.67 28.87 -23.15
CA VAL A 417 18.91 28.12 -22.86
C VAL A 417 20.10 29.05 -22.56
N ILE A 418 20.18 30.21 -23.21
CA ILE A 418 21.29 31.17 -23.08
C ILE A 418 20.88 32.35 -22.20
N THR A 419 19.70 32.92 -22.44
CA THR A 419 19.28 34.15 -21.76
C THR A 419 18.93 33.92 -20.29
N PHE A 420 18.29 32.80 -19.95
CA PHE A 420 17.89 32.53 -18.56
C PHE A 420 19.11 32.40 -17.63
N PRO A 421 20.15 31.60 -17.95
CA PRO A 421 21.33 31.51 -17.09
C PRO A 421 22.14 32.80 -17.04
N PHE A 422 22.19 33.54 -18.15
CA PHE A 422 22.88 34.84 -18.20
C PHE A 422 22.22 35.87 -17.27
N LEU A 423 20.90 36.03 -17.35
CA LEU A 423 20.16 36.95 -16.49
C LEU A 423 20.27 36.54 -15.01
N PHE A 424 20.25 35.23 -14.73
CA PHE A 424 20.50 34.71 -13.39
C PHE A 424 21.90 35.08 -12.89
N ALA A 425 22.93 34.96 -13.73
CA ALA A 425 24.31 35.32 -13.37
C ALA A 425 24.45 36.82 -13.05
N VAL A 426 23.83 37.71 -13.84
CA VAL A 426 23.82 39.15 -13.60
C VAL A 426 23.15 39.50 -12.27
N MET A 427 22.03 38.85 -11.94
CA MET A 427 21.32 39.10 -10.68
C MET A 427 22.04 38.55 -9.45
N PHE A 428 22.78 37.46 -9.60
CA PHE A 428 23.41 36.75 -8.49
C PHE A 428 24.84 37.25 -8.18
N GLY A 429 25.57 37.75 -9.18
CA GLY A 429 26.66 38.73 -9.04
C GLY A 429 27.86 38.42 -8.12
N ASP A 430 28.02 37.18 -7.63
CA ASP A 430 29.08 36.81 -6.69
C ASP A 430 29.87 35.58 -7.17
N TRP A 431 31.19 35.76 -7.29
CA TRP A 431 32.13 34.73 -7.72
C TRP A 431 32.27 33.57 -6.73
N GLY A 432 32.26 33.84 -5.42
CA GLY A 432 32.37 32.81 -4.38
C GLY A 432 31.16 31.89 -4.38
N HIS A 433 29.96 32.47 -4.40
CA HIS A 433 28.72 31.69 -4.52
C HIS A 433 28.62 30.98 -5.88
N GLY A 434 29.12 31.58 -6.96
CA GLY A 434 29.22 30.94 -8.28
C GLY A 434 30.05 29.66 -8.27
N ILE A 435 31.21 29.67 -7.60
CA ILE A 435 32.06 28.48 -7.43
C ILE A 435 31.35 27.40 -6.60
N CYS A 436 30.64 27.78 -5.52
CA CYS A 436 29.86 26.83 -4.72
C CYS A 436 28.74 26.16 -5.53
N LEU A 437 28.00 26.93 -6.34
CA LEU A 437 26.98 26.41 -7.25
C LEU A 437 27.59 25.49 -8.31
N LEU A 438 28.76 25.84 -8.84
CA LEU A 438 29.51 25.01 -9.79
C LEU A 438 29.88 23.66 -9.21
N LEU A 439 30.46 23.67 -8.02
CA LEU A 439 30.86 22.44 -7.33
C LEU A 439 29.66 21.56 -7.01
N GLY A 440 28.55 22.15 -6.53
CA GLY A 440 27.29 21.44 -6.29
C GLY A 440 26.71 20.81 -7.56
N ALA A 441 26.69 21.55 -8.67
CA ALA A 441 26.19 21.06 -9.95
C ALA A 441 27.07 19.94 -10.51
N CYS A 442 28.39 20.08 -10.47
CA CYS A 442 29.32 19.03 -10.88
C CYS A 442 29.10 17.74 -10.09
N VAL A 443 28.89 17.82 -8.77
CA VAL A 443 28.59 16.64 -7.94
C VAL A 443 27.29 15.96 -8.38
N LEU A 444 26.25 16.72 -8.70
CA LEU A 444 24.96 16.18 -9.19
C LEU A 444 25.10 15.51 -10.57
N ILE A 445 25.85 16.13 -11.49
CA ILE A 445 26.14 15.56 -12.82
C ILE A 445 26.89 14.24 -12.68
N LEU A 446 27.96 14.21 -11.88
CA LEU A 446 28.77 13.01 -11.68
C LEU A 446 27.96 11.88 -11.02
N ARG A 447 26.99 12.21 -10.17
CA ARG A 447 26.11 11.25 -9.49
C ARG A 447 24.80 10.99 -10.22
N GLU A 448 24.61 11.52 -11.42
CA GLU A 448 23.35 11.43 -12.14
C GLU A 448 22.84 9.99 -12.27
N LYS A 449 23.68 9.05 -12.71
CA LYS A 449 23.31 7.63 -12.87
C LYS A 449 22.90 6.97 -11.55
N LYS A 450 23.51 7.41 -10.44
CA LYS A 450 23.22 6.91 -9.09
C LYS A 450 21.91 7.50 -8.57
N LEU A 451 21.66 8.78 -8.83
CA LEU A 451 20.45 9.50 -8.42
C LEU A 451 19.23 9.08 -9.26
N SER A 452 19.40 8.83 -10.56
CA SER A 452 18.30 8.37 -11.43
C SER A 452 17.78 6.98 -11.04
N SER A 453 18.64 6.14 -10.46
CA SER A 453 18.29 4.81 -9.97
C SER A 453 17.59 4.83 -8.59
N GLN A 454 17.68 5.92 -7.85
CA GLN A 454 17.01 6.04 -6.55
C GLN A 454 15.57 6.52 -6.77
N ARG A 455 14.59 5.83 -6.18
CA ARG A 455 13.22 6.34 -6.03
C ARG A 455 13.25 7.53 -5.08
N MET A 456 13.60 8.70 -5.60
CA MET A 456 13.45 9.95 -4.88
C MET A 456 11.97 10.31 -4.84
N ASN A 457 11.50 10.81 -3.69
CA ASN A 457 10.17 11.39 -3.52
C ASN A 457 9.92 12.42 -4.63
N VAL A 458 8.67 12.50 -5.10
CA VAL A 458 8.23 13.24 -6.30
C VAL A 458 8.69 14.71 -6.29
N GLU A 459 8.89 15.33 -5.12
CA GLU A 459 9.41 16.70 -4.98
C GLU A 459 10.90 16.88 -5.33
N ARG A 460 11.69 15.80 -5.46
CA ARG A 460 13.15 15.87 -5.69
C ARG A 460 13.61 15.24 -7.01
N LYS A 461 12.70 14.86 -7.91
CA LYS A 461 13.06 14.53 -9.30
C LYS A 461 13.17 15.83 -10.14
N PRO A 462 14.02 15.84 -11.18
CA PRO A 462 15.09 16.82 -11.30
C PRO A 462 14.70 18.07 -12.10
N ALA A 463 13.63 18.80 -11.75
CA ALA A 463 13.51 20.17 -12.24
C ALA A 463 14.74 20.98 -11.77
N VAL A 464 15.07 20.91 -10.48
CA VAL A 464 16.23 21.60 -9.90
C VAL A 464 17.57 21.11 -10.47
N MET A 465 17.73 19.80 -10.70
CA MET A 465 18.99 19.25 -11.23
C MET A 465 19.17 19.52 -12.73
N HIS A 466 18.09 19.52 -13.52
CA HIS A 466 18.15 19.92 -14.93
C HIS A 466 18.28 21.44 -15.11
N ILE A 467 17.59 22.25 -14.30
CA ILE A 467 17.71 23.72 -14.26
C ILE A 467 19.13 24.11 -13.84
N LEU A 468 19.71 23.47 -12.82
CA LEU A 468 21.10 23.72 -12.43
C LEU A 468 22.09 23.25 -13.52
N LEU A 469 21.92 22.06 -14.10
CA LEU A 469 22.77 21.58 -15.20
C LEU A 469 22.74 22.51 -16.42
N GLY A 470 21.54 22.98 -16.77
CA GLY A 470 21.29 23.91 -17.87
C GLY A 470 21.94 25.25 -17.60
N SER A 471 21.64 25.84 -16.45
CA SER A 471 22.17 27.13 -16.06
C SER A 471 23.69 27.14 -15.96
N LEU A 472 24.29 26.07 -15.45
CA LEU A 472 25.74 26.05 -15.26
C LEU A 472 26.56 25.75 -16.52
N LYS A 473 26.04 24.98 -17.49
CA LYS A 473 26.75 24.81 -18.78
C LYS A 473 26.83 26.11 -19.58
N SER A 474 25.82 26.96 -19.48
CA SER A 474 25.80 28.29 -20.12
C SER A 474 26.62 29.33 -19.35
N VAL A 475 26.76 29.17 -18.02
CA VAL A 475 27.51 30.10 -17.15
C VAL A 475 29.02 29.83 -17.16
N ILE A 476 29.48 28.60 -17.43
CA ILE A 476 30.92 28.26 -17.48
C ILE A 476 31.70 29.10 -18.52
N PRO A 477 31.27 29.24 -19.80
CA PRO A 477 31.96 30.08 -20.77
C PRO A 477 31.95 31.57 -20.40
N ILE A 478 30.86 32.04 -19.80
CA ILE A 478 30.65 33.44 -19.43
C ILE A 478 31.52 33.81 -18.22
N LEU A 479 31.67 32.91 -17.25
CA LEU A 479 32.63 33.06 -16.15
C LEU A 479 34.09 33.01 -16.65
N LEU A 480 34.38 32.21 -17.67
CA LEU A 480 35.71 32.15 -18.30
C LEU A 480 36.06 33.43 -19.08
N GLU A 481 35.10 34.03 -19.80
CA GLU A 481 35.28 35.34 -20.43
C GLU A 481 35.42 36.48 -19.40
N TRP A 482 34.66 36.42 -18.29
CA TRP A 482 34.81 37.41 -17.21
C TRP A 482 36.13 37.26 -16.43
N THR A 483 36.74 36.08 -16.37
CA THR A 483 38.11 35.94 -15.86
C THR A 483 39.17 36.58 -16.76
N GLN A 484 38.92 36.75 -18.06
CA GLN A 484 39.81 37.53 -18.93
C GLN A 484 39.67 39.03 -18.71
N VAL A 485 38.44 39.53 -18.51
CA VAL A 485 38.17 40.96 -18.28
C VAL A 485 38.62 41.41 -16.88
N GLY A 486 38.49 40.55 -15.85
CA GLY A 486 38.93 40.87 -14.48
C GLY A 486 40.45 40.92 -14.30
N VAL A 487 41.24 40.28 -15.17
CA VAL A 487 42.72 40.35 -15.11
C VAL A 487 43.25 41.64 -15.76
N GLU A 488 42.49 42.29 -16.66
CA GLU A 488 42.87 43.57 -17.26
C GLU A 488 42.60 44.79 -16.36
N VAL A 489 41.84 44.66 -15.27
CA VAL A 489 41.52 45.79 -14.37
C VAL A 489 42.58 46.01 -13.27
N ASP A 490 43.53 45.09 -13.08
CA ASP A 490 44.61 45.20 -12.08
C ASP A 490 46.01 45.53 -12.66
N LEU A 491 46.07 46.03 -13.89
CA LEU A 491 47.33 46.47 -14.52
C LEU A 491 47.29 47.94 -14.94
N SER A 492 46.99 48.85 -14.02
CA SER A 492 47.52 50.23 -14.09
C SER A 492 47.49 50.89 -12.72
N TYR A 493 48.62 50.84 -11.99
CA TYR A 493 49.32 51.99 -11.39
C TYR A 493 50.55 51.47 -10.64
N PRO A 494 51.75 51.92 -11.04
CA PRO A 494 52.62 52.55 -10.04
C PRO A 494 53.15 53.88 -10.56
N PHE A 495 52.95 54.93 -9.75
CA PHE A 495 53.44 56.31 -9.88
C PHE A 495 53.02 57.15 -11.09
#